data_AF-C7DEJ5-F1
#
_entry.id   AF-C7DEJ5-F1
#
_cell.length_a   1.000
_cell.length_b   1.000
_cell.length_c   1.000
_cell.angle_alpha   90.00
_cell.angle_beta   90.00
_cell.angle_gamma   90.00
#
_symmetry.space_group_name_H-M   'P 1'
#
loop_
_entity.id
_entity.type
_entity.pdbx_description
1 polymer ?
#
loop_
_entity_poly.entity_id
_entity_poly.type
_entity_poly.pdbx_seq_one_letter_code
_entity_poly.pdbx_strand_id
1 'polypeptide(L)'
;MPPEGHWRTWVILGGRGAGKTRAGAEWVRAQVEGSGPLDVGPATRVALVGETIEQAREVMVFGESGILACSPDDRRPVWSTTRRQLCWPNGAVAQLFSASDPERLRGPQFDAAWVDELAKWKKGQEAWDMLQFGMRLGDDPRVCVTTTPRNVGVLRSLLARSSTVTAHGTTEANAAHLADAFLDEVRTRYAGTRLGRQELDGVLLADAEGALWTSKGLEASHVEVVPQCDRVLVSVDPPVTGHMGSDDCGIIVVGVTMDGPPQDWRAYVIEDATVAAASPLEWAEAAVAAYHRHGAECLVAEVNQGGSLVEAVVRQVDPLVSYTSVRASKGKVARAEPVAALYEQGRVHHVGSRVVLLDGVPEQIGLAASARDVARHFRYGPALRPNDDPSYQYEVQAFQGIGLRPYAPCHINVVQDGGDTAVSWIRRTRIDGNAWVGLDVPLGEASEQYLVRVIVEGAIVRETVVTSTTWTYFTGLRSADTGGANYQLAVAQVSEKFGPGPFRSVDVAA
;
A
#
# COMPACT_ATOMS: atom_id res chain seq x y z
N MET A 1 29.43 -8.02 -18.96
CA MET A 1 29.81 -7.09 -20.03
C MET A 1 28.62 -6.18 -20.34
N PRO A 2 28.85 -4.90 -20.69
CA PRO A 2 27.77 -4.03 -21.14
C PRO A 2 27.14 -4.57 -22.44
N PRO A 3 25.83 -4.40 -22.66
CA PRO A 3 25.18 -4.80 -23.91
C PRO A 3 25.61 -3.90 -25.08
N GLU A 4 25.61 -4.47 -26.28
CA GLU A 4 25.89 -3.74 -27.52
C GLU A 4 24.74 -2.76 -27.87
N GLY A 5 25.05 -1.71 -28.62
CA GLY A 5 24.09 -0.71 -29.09
C GLY A 5 24.13 0.63 -28.36
N HIS A 6 23.14 1.48 -28.65
CA HIS A 6 23.00 2.83 -28.11
C HIS A 6 22.13 2.83 -26.85
N TRP A 7 22.72 3.23 -25.73
CA TRP A 7 22.03 3.38 -24.45
C TRP A 7 22.72 4.45 -23.62
N ARG A 8 21.97 5.09 -22.71
CA ARG A 8 22.53 6.09 -21.79
C ARG A 8 22.79 5.53 -20.40
N THR A 9 21.97 4.57 -19.98
CA THR A 9 22.14 3.95 -18.67
C THR A 9 22.11 2.44 -18.78
N TRP A 10 23.09 1.80 -18.17
CA TRP A 10 23.13 0.37 -17.99
C TRP A 10 22.89 0.04 -16.52
N VAL A 11 21.80 -0.66 -16.22
CA VAL A 11 21.44 -1.07 -14.85
C VAL A 11 21.75 -2.55 -14.66
N ILE A 12 22.65 -2.83 -13.73
CA ILE A 12 23.00 -4.18 -13.28
C ILE A 12 22.19 -4.47 -12.02
N LEU A 13 21.12 -5.24 -12.19
CA LEU A 13 20.30 -5.77 -11.11
C LEU A 13 20.89 -7.11 -10.66
N GLY A 14 21.04 -7.31 -9.37
CA GLY A 14 21.48 -8.62 -8.88
C GLY A 14 21.48 -8.75 -7.38
N GLY A 15 21.42 -10.01 -6.94
CA GLY A 15 21.47 -10.38 -5.53
C GLY A 15 22.82 -10.08 -4.86
N ARG A 16 22.90 -10.27 -3.55
CA ARG A 16 24.16 -10.26 -2.80
C ARG A 16 25.07 -11.36 -3.33
N GLY A 17 26.34 -11.02 -3.56
CA GLY A 17 27.30 -11.97 -4.13
C GLY A 17 27.21 -12.16 -5.65
N ALA A 18 26.32 -11.47 -6.37
CA ALA A 18 26.20 -11.60 -7.84
C ALA A 18 27.33 -10.90 -8.66
N GLY A 19 28.43 -10.47 -8.02
CA GLY A 19 29.56 -9.84 -8.72
C GLY A 19 29.32 -8.42 -9.26
N LYS A 20 28.27 -7.73 -8.82
CA LYS A 20 27.90 -6.37 -9.30
C LYS A 20 29.04 -5.36 -9.19
N THR A 21 29.71 -5.34 -8.02
CA THR A 21 30.81 -4.38 -7.76
C THR A 21 31.98 -4.59 -8.71
N ARG A 22 32.34 -5.86 -8.99
CA ARG A 22 33.37 -6.22 -9.98
C ARG A 22 32.95 -5.73 -11.37
N ALA A 23 31.70 -5.98 -11.78
CA ALA A 23 31.19 -5.54 -13.07
C ALA A 23 31.23 -4.01 -13.24
N GLY A 24 30.88 -3.26 -12.18
CA GLY A 24 31.00 -1.80 -12.17
C GLY A 24 32.44 -1.31 -12.29
N ALA A 25 33.37 -1.90 -11.53
CA ALA A 25 34.79 -1.56 -11.59
C ALA A 25 35.40 -1.84 -12.97
N GLU A 26 35.16 -3.02 -13.54
CA GLU A 26 35.64 -3.40 -14.88
C GLU A 26 35.01 -2.51 -15.98
N TRP A 27 33.75 -2.09 -15.80
CA TRP A 27 33.12 -1.14 -16.71
C TRP A 27 33.80 0.23 -16.66
N VAL A 28 34.07 0.77 -15.47
CA VAL A 28 34.82 2.03 -15.34
C VAL A 28 36.18 1.93 -16.02
N ARG A 29 36.90 0.82 -15.80
CA ARG A 29 38.18 0.56 -16.47
C ARG A 29 38.05 0.58 -17.98
N ALA A 30 37.06 -0.13 -18.53
CA ALA A 30 36.81 -0.14 -19.98
C ALA A 30 36.41 1.24 -20.54
N GLN A 31 35.87 2.15 -19.71
CA GLN A 31 35.59 3.52 -20.13
C GLN A 31 36.84 4.39 -20.14
N VAL A 32 37.82 4.17 -19.26
CA VAL A 32 38.98 5.07 -19.12
C VAL A 32 40.27 4.52 -19.71
N GLU A 33 40.40 3.21 -19.88
CA GLU A 33 41.59 2.53 -20.41
C GLU A 33 41.47 2.27 -21.91
N GLY A 34 42.54 2.55 -22.67
CA GLY A 34 42.67 2.16 -24.08
C GLY A 34 43.41 0.83 -24.27
N SER A 35 43.87 0.57 -25.50
CA SER A 35 44.56 -0.69 -25.85
C SER A 35 45.88 -0.83 -25.10
N GLY A 36 46.67 0.24 -25.03
CA GLY A 36 47.90 0.37 -24.27
C GLY A 36 47.73 1.09 -22.91
N PRO A 37 48.75 1.06 -22.04
CA PRO A 37 48.64 1.60 -20.67
C PRO A 37 48.49 3.12 -20.57
N LEU A 38 48.97 3.84 -21.57
CA LEU A 38 48.86 5.31 -21.67
C LEU A 38 47.79 5.76 -22.65
N ASP A 39 47.14 4.82 -23.34
CA ASP A 39 46.09 5.14 -24.30
C ASP A 39 44.84 5.60 -23.56
N VAL A 40 44.22 6.66 -24.07
CA VAL A 40 42.99 7.20 -23.52
C VAL A 40 41.81 6.31 -23.92
N GLY A 41 40.95 6.01 -22.95
CA GLY A 41 39.65 5.42 -23.21
C GLY A 41 38.61 6.44 -23.72
N PRO A 42 37.38 5.99 -23.98
CA PRO A 42 36.28 6.87 -24.41
C PRO A 42 35.84 7.92 -23.38
N ALA A 43 36.17 7.75 -22.09
CA ALA A 43 35.87 8.68 -21.01
C ALA A 43 37.15 9.12 -20.29
N THR A 44 37.19 10.39 -19.89
CA THR A 44 38.33 10.95 -19.13
C THR A 44 37.94 11.46 -17.76
N ARG A 45 36.66 11.80 -17.55
CA ARG A 45 36.11 12.29 -16.28
C ARG A 45 34.95 11.42 -15.85
N VAL A 46 35.16 10.68 -14.77
CA VAL A 46 34.21 9.72 -14.23
C VAL A 46 33.69 10.16 -12.86
N ALA A 47 32.38 10.10 -12.64
CA ALA A 47 31.79 10.19 -11.31
C ALA A 47 31.65 8.80 -10.68
N LEU A 48 32.12 8.63 -9.45
CA LEU A 48 31.85 7.47 -8.60
C LEU A 48 30.88 7.89 -7.51
N VAL A 49 29.64 7.39 -7.54
CA VAL A 49 28.59 7.84 -6.62
C VAL A 49 28.11 6.66 -5.80
N GLY A 50 28.24 6.74 -4.47
CA GLY A 50 27.62 5.80 -3.53
C GLY A 50 26.69 6.51 -2.56
N GLU A 51 26.10 5.76 -1.61
CA GLU A 51 25.20 6.35 -0.62
C GLU A 51 25.92 7.40 0.25
N THR A 52 27.16 7.08 0.66
CA THR A 52 28.08 7.95 1.38
C THR A 52 29.47 7.92 0.73
N ILE A 53 30.29 8.94 1.01
CA ILE A 53 31.66 9.02 0.47
C ILE A 53 32.52 7.88 1.02
N GLU A 54 32.35 7.58 2.29
CA GLU A 54 33.07 6.52 2.98
C GLU A 54 32.74 5.15 2.37
N GLN A 55 31.45 4.86 2.16
CA GLN A 55 31.03 3.60 1.53
C GLN A 55 31.57 3.50 0.10
N ALA A 56 31.44 4.55 -0.70
CA ALA A 56 31.94 4.56 -2.06
C ALA A 56 33.48 4.35 -2.10
N ARG A 57 34.22 4.93 -1.15
CA ARG A 57 35.67 4.72 -1.01
C ARG A 57 36.02 3.28 -0.64
N GLU A 58 35.40 2.73 0.41
CA GLU A 58 35.72 1.39 0.91
C GLU A 58 35.27 0.29 -0.07
N VAL A 59 34.17 0.47 -0.80
CA VAL A 59 33.62 -0.55 -1.70
C VAL A 59 34.13 -0.37 -3.12
N MET A 60 33.98 0.82 -3.71
CA MET A 60 34.25 1.03 -5.14
C MET A 60 35.74 1.24 -5.44
N VAL A 61 36.50 1.79 -4.49
CA VAL A 61 37.93 2.09 -4.68
C VAL A 61 38.83 1.00 -4.07
N PHE A 62 38.74 0.81 -2.76
CA PHE A 62 39.65 -0.10 -2.02
C PHE A 62 39.11 -1.51 -1.78
N GLY A 63 37.83 -1.76 -2.10
CA GLY A 63 37.22 -3.07 -1.89
C GLY A 63 37.89 -4.17 -2.72
N GLU A 64 37.71 -5.42 -2.34
CA GLU A 64 38.29 -6.58 -3.03
C GLU A 64 37.87 -6.68 -4.50
N SER A 65 36.68 -6.15 -4.83
CA SER A 65 36.17 -6.00 -6.19
C SER A 65 36.16 -4.55 -6.69
N GLY A 66 36.84 -3.65 -5.97
CA GLY A 66 36.97 -2.24 -6.32
C GLY A 66 37.98 -2.00 -7.44
N ILE A 67 38.05 -0.77 -7.92
CA ILE A 67 38.86 -0.38 -9.08
C ILE A 67 40.34 -0.70 -8.87
N LEU A 68 40.90 -0.44 -7.69
CA LEU A 68 42.33 -0.68 -7.43
C LEU A 68 42.70 -2.17 -7.45
N ALA A 69 41.79 -3.05 -7.04
CA ALA A 69 42.00 -4.50 -7.05
C ALA A 69 41.77 -5.09 -8.45
N CYS A 70 40.91 -4.47 -9.27
CA CYS A 70 40.66 -4.91 -10.64
C CYS A 70 41.72 -4.39 -11.63
N SER A 71 42.45 -3.32 -11.29
CA SER A 71 43.42 -2.70 -12.21
C SER A 71 44.76 -3.44 -12.19
N PRO A 72 45.32 -3.81 -13.36
CA PRO A 72 46.66 -4.38 -13.47
C PRO A 72 47.72 -3.34 -13.15
N ASP A 73 48.92 -3.80 -12.75
CA ASP A 73 49.98 -2.92 -12.23
C ASP A 73 50.44 -1.83 -13.20
N ASP A 74 50.41 -2.11 -14.51
CA ASP A 74 50.81 -1.16 -15.56
C ASP A 74 49.78 -0.04 -15.80
N ARG A 75 48.54 -0.20 -15.32
CA ARG A 75 47.41 0.73 -15.53
C ARG A 75 46.76 1.19 -14.24
N ARG A 76 47.35 0.80 -13.11
CA ARG A 76 46.76 1.03 -11.78
C ARG A 76 46.68 2.52 -11.46
N PRO A 77 45.49 3.05 -11.14
CA PRO A 77 45.35 4.46 -10.81
C PRO A 77 45.94 4.79 -9.44
N VAL A 78 46.37 6.04 -9.27
CA VAL A 78 46.84 6.59 -8.00
C VAL A 78 45.68 7.27 -7.27
N TRP A 79 45.51 6.92 -6.00
CA TRP A 79 44.51 7.54 -5.13
C TRP A 79 45.00 8.87 -4.55
N SER A 80 44.18 9.93 -4.66
CA SER A 80 44.40 11.22 -4.03
C SER A 80 43.40 11.46 -2.90
N THR A 81 43.85 11.37 -1.65
CA THR A 81 43.00 11.59 -0.47
C THR A 81 42.39 13.00 -0.42
N THR A 82 43.18 14.03 -0.73
CA THR A 82 42.74 15.43 -0.65
C THR A 82 41.65 15.76 -1.68
N ARG A 83 41.79 15.24 -2.90
CA ARG A 83 40.82 15.47 -3.99
C ARG A 83 39.72 14.42 -4.07
N ARG A 84 39.85 13.33 -3.29
CA ARG A 84 38.94 12.18 -3.25
C ARG A 84 38.71 11.59 -4.65
N GLN A 85 39.80 11.38 -5.37
CA GLN A 85 39.77 10.90 -6.75
C GLN A 85 40.88 9.90 -7.03
N LEU A 86 40.63 9.05 -8.02
CA LEU A 86 41.60 8.20 -8.69
C LEU A 86 42.12 8.92 -9.94
N CYS A 87 43.43 8.81 -10.20
CA CYS A 87 44.07 9.32 -11.41
C CYS A 87 44.82 8.19 -12.12
N TRP A 88 44.46 7.91 -13.36
CA TRP A 88 45.15 6.91 -14.19
C TRP A 88 46.43 7.49 -14.81
N PRO A 89 47.40 6.64 -15.20
CA PRO A 89 48.61 7.06 -15.91
C PRO A 89 48.34 7.83 -17.22
N ASN A 90 47.23 7.52 -17.89
CA ASN A 90 46.78 8.19 -19.12
C ASN A 90 46.07 9.54 -18.88
N GLY A 91 45.97 9.99 -17.61
CA GLY A 91 45.37 11.27 -17.24
C GLY A 91 43.87 11.24 -16.97
N ALA A 92 43.18 10.11 -17.17
CA ALA A 92 41.78 9.97 -16.79
C ALA A 92 41.61 10.08 -15.26
N VAL A 93 40.48 10.62 -14.82
CA VAL A 93 40.15 10.82 -13.41
C VAL A 93 38.78 10.27 -13.05
N ALA A 94 38.67 9.63 -11.88
CA ALA A 94 37.40 9.21 -11.30
C ALA A 94 37.24 9.82 -9.91
N GLN A 95 36.23 10.67 -9.70
CA GLN A 95 36.02 11.42 -8.47
C GLN A 95 34.82 10.89 -7.68
N LEU A 96 34.94 10.82 -6.35
CA LEU A 96 33.89 10.33 -5.46
C LEU A 96 32.87 11.39 -5.07
N PHE A 97 31.60 10.99 -5.09
CA PHE A 97 30.45 11.77 -4.65
C PHE A 97 29.53 10.91 -3.77
N SER A 98 28.73 11.60 -2.95
CA SER A 98 27.73 10.98 -2.09
C SER A 98 26.34 11.40 -2.54
N ALA A 99 25.45 10.42 -2.68
CA ALA A 99 24.05 10.66 -2.95
C ALA A 99 23.30 11.32 -1.77
N SER A 100 23.86 11.25 -0.56
CA SER A 100 23.29 11.93 0.60
C SER A 100 23.43 13.46 0.54
N ASP A 101 24.35 13.96 -0.31
CA ASP A 101 24.60 15.39 -0.54
C ASP A 101 24.51 15.73 -2.05
N PRO A 102 23.29 15.76 -2.64
CA PRO A 102 23.07 15.99 -4.07
C PRO A 102 23.68 17.29 -4.60
N GLU A 103 23.75 18.34 -3.78
CA GLU A 103 24.25 19.65 -4.20
C GLU A 103 25.73 19.61 -4.59
N ARG A 104 26.52 18.66 -4.10
CA ARG A 104 27.92 18.51 -4.55
C ARG A 104 28.07 18.02 -5.99
N LEU A 105 27.01 17.42 -6.55
CA LEU A 105 26.97 17.06 -7.97
C LEU A 105 26.65 18.29 -8.85
N ARG A 106 26.24 19.42 -8.25
CA ARG A 106 26.01 20.67 -8.98
C ARG A 106 27.35 21.31 -9.35
N GLY A 107 27.63 21.39 -10.65
CA GLY A 107 28.81 22.10 -11.19
C GLY A 107 29.80 21.18 -11.94
N PRO A 108 30.26 20.07 -11.33
CA PRO A 108 31.08 19.07 -12.01
C PRO A 108 30.44 18.54 -13.31
N GLN A 109 31.28 18.06 -14.21
CA GLN A 109 30.88 17.57 -15.55
C GLN A 109 31.61 16.26 -15.84
N PHE A 110 30.89 15.29 -16.40
CA PHE A 110 31.35 13.92 -16.54
C PHE A 110 31.05 13.35 -17.93
N ASP A 111 31.94 12.49 -18.39
CA ASP A 111 31.77 11.62 -19.56
C ASP A 111 31.08 10.31 -19.14
N ALA A 112 31.45 9.78 -17.97
CA ALA A 112 30.93 8.53 -17.44
C ALA A 112 30.56 8.65 -15.97
N ALA A 113 29.64 7.82 -15.49
CA ALA A 113 29.38 7.69 -14.06
C ALA A 113 29.12 6.23 -13.67
N TRP A 114 29.68 5.82 -12.53
CA TRP A 114 29.31 4.58 -11.86
C TRP A 114 28.57 4.92 -10.56
N VAL A 115 27.34 4.43 -10.48
CA VAL A 115 26.40 4.64 -9.38
C VAL A 115 26.19 3.32 -8.66
N ASP A 116 26.57 3.24 -7.39
CA ASP A 116 26.45 2.04 -6.57
C ASP A 116 25.31 2.12 -5.56
N GLU A 117 24.59 1.01 -5.42
CA GLU A 117 23.47 0.81 -4.50
C GLU A 117 22.38 1.89 -4.59
N LEU A 118 22.06 2.35 -5.81
CA LEU A 118 21.05 3.39 -6.09
C LEU A 118 19.75 3.23 -5.29
N ALA A 119 19.27 1.99 -5.18
CA ALA A 119 18.01 1.68 -4.53
C ALA A 119 18.02 1.87 -2.99
N LYS A 120 19.19 2.12 -2.37
CA LYS A 120 19.32 2.43 -0.94
C LYS A 120 19.31 3.93 -0.64
N TRP A 121 19.41 4.77 -1.65
CA TRP A 121 19.62 6.21 -1.46
C TRP A 121 18.34 6.90 -0.96
N LYS A 122 18.41 7.49 0.23
CA LYS A 122 17.29 8.26 0.80
C LYS A 122 16.84 9.43 -0.09
N LYS A 123 17.81 10.12 -0.73
CA LYS A 123 17.59 11.22 -1.67
C LYS A 123 17.83 10.79 -3.12
N GLY A 124 17.44 9.56 -3.46
CA GLY A 124 17.79 8.92 -4.72
C GLY A 124 17.42 9.73 -5.97
N GLN A 125 16.20 10.29 -6.00
CA GLN A 125 15.72 11.07 -7.13
C GLN A 125 16.51 12.39 -7.32
N GLU A 126 16.69 13.15 -6.25
CA GLU A 126 17.44 14.43 -6.29
C GLU A 126 18.90 14.23 -6.73
N ALA A 127 19.59 13.24 -6.13
CA ALA A 127 20.96 12.90 -6.49
C ALA A 127 21.08 12.45 -7.95
N TRP A 128 20.12 11.62 -8.41
CA TRP A 128 20.07 11.17 -9.79
C TRP A 128 19.90 12.34 -10.75
N ASP A 129 18.96 13.25 -10.50
CA ASP A 129 18.70 14.39 -11.37
C ASP A 129 19.90 15.34 -11.45
N MET A 130 20.57 15.61 -10.32
CA MET A 130 21.81 16.40 -10.31
C MET A 130 22.94 15.74 -11.10
N LEU A 131 23.10 14.42 -10.96
CA LEU A 131 24.07 13.66 -11.76
C LEU A 131 23.76 13.78 -13.25
N GLN A 132 22.50 13.60 -13.65
CA GLN A 132 22.09 13.68 -15.06
C GLN A 132 22.41 15.06 -15.66
N PHE A 133 22.25 16.15 -14.92
CA PHE A 133 22.68 17.47 -15.40
C PHE A 133 24.20 17.57 -15.61
N GLY A 134 25.00 16.82 -14.86
CA GLY A 134 26.46 16.72 -14.99
C GLY A 134 26.96 15.84 -16.14
N MET A 135 26.15 14.90 -16.63
CA MET A 135 26.49 13.96 -17.71
C MET A 135 26.38 14.63 -19.09
N ARG A 136 27.41 15.41 -19.46
CA ARG A 136 27.38 16.26 -20.66
C ARG A 136 28.72 16.43 -21.38
N LEU A 137 29.72 15.63 -21.03
CA LEU A 137 31.00 15.62 -21.73
C LEU A 137 31.10 14.40 -22.65
N GLY A 138 31.94 14.52 -23.68
CA GLY A 138 32.11 13.51 -24.72
C GLY A 138 30.94 13.42 -25.70
N ASP A 139 31.07 12.52 -26.67
CA ASP A 139 30.04 12.31 -27.71
C ASP A 139 28.90 11.39 -27.25
N ASP A 140 29.16 10.51 -26.27
CA ASP A 140 28.21 9.50 -25.79
C ASP A 140 28.33 9.28 -24.26
N PRO A 141 27.84 10.22 -23.43
CA PRO A 141 27.95 10.09 -21.98
C PRO A 141 27.09 8.94 -21.44
N ARG A 142 27.71 8.05 -20.65
CA ARG A 142 27.09 6.80 -20.19
C ARG A 142 27.14 6.64 -18.67
N VAL A 143 26.12 6.00 -18.11
CA VAL A 143 26.02 5.70 -16.67
C VAL A 143 25.87 4.21 -16.44
N CYS A 144 26.68 3.64 -15.56
CA CYS A 144 26.52 2.28 -15.03
C CYS A 144 25.92 2.36 -13.63
N VAL A 145 24.85 1.60 -13.39
CA VAL A 145 24.16 1.53 -12.10
C VAL A 145 24.24 0.11 -11.58
N THR A 146 24.88 -0.11 -10.45
CA THR A 146 24.91 -1.40 -9.74
C THR A 146 23.95 -1.34 -8.57
N THR A 147 22.91 -2.17 -8.55
CA THR A 147 21.95 -2.09 -7.43
C THR A 147 21.22 -3.39 -7.15
N THR A 148 20.64 -3.45 -5.95
CA THR A 148 19.67 -4.46 -5.57
C THR A 148 18.28 -4.03 -6.03
N PRO A 149 17.41 -4.96 -6.47
CA PRO A 149 16.09 -4.65 -7.01
C PRO A 149 15.10 -4.25 -5.89
N ARG A 150 15.17 -3.01 -5.40
CA ARG A 150 14.16 -2.49 -4.45
C ARG A 150 13.10 -1.68 -5.15
N ASN A 151 11.88 -1.75 -4.65
CA ASN A 151 10.72 -1.08 -5.23
C ASN A 151 10.67 0.42 -4.88
N VAL A 152 11.70 1.16 -5.30
CA VAL A 152 11.84 2.61 -5.06
C VAL A 152 11.56 3.42 -6.32
N GLY A 153 11.01 4.63 -6.16
CA GLY A 153 10.54 5.47 -7.27
C GLY A 153 11.61 5.75 -8.33
N VAL A 154 12.82 6.12 -7.91
CA VAL A 154 13.93 6.44 -8.84
C VAL A 154 14.34 5.23 -9.69
N LEU A 155 14.39 4.02 -9.11
CA LEU A 155 14.75 2.81 -9.85
C LEU A 155 13.64 2.40 -10.82
N ARG A 156 12.36 2.47 -10.42
CA ARG A 156 11.23 2.21 -11.32
C ARG A 156 11.25 3.15 -12.53
N SER A 157 11.39 4.46 -12.27
CA SER A 157 11.46 5.47 -13.32
C SER A 157 12.65 5.25 -14.26
N LEU A 158 13.79 4.82 -13.71
CA LEU A 158 14.98 4.53 -14.50
C LEU A 158 14.81 3.30 -15.40
N LEU A 159 14.23 2.22 -14.87
CA LEU A 159 14.00 0.97 -15.60
C LEU A 159 12.93 1.11 -16.69
N ALA A 160 11.98 2.04 -16.53
CA ALA A 160 10.93 2.32 -17.51
C ALA A 160 11.41 3.13 -18.73
N ARG A 161 12.63 3.67 -18.71
CA ARG A 161 13.16 4.51 -19.81
C ARG A 161 13.66 3.64 -20.97
N SER A 162 13.31 4.04 -22.20
CA SER A 162 13.81 3.38 -23.43
C SER A 162 15.32 3.51 -23.64
N SER A 163 15.96 4.50 -23.02
CA SER A 163 17.42 4.70 -23.05
C SER A 163 18.17 3.88 -22.00
N THR A 164 17.45 3.06 -21.23
CA THR A 164 18.01 2.20 -20.18
C THR A 164 18.03 0.75 -20.65
N VAL A 165 19.18 0.12 -20.51
CA VAL A 165 19.36 -1.32 -20.73
C VAL A 165 19.63 -2.00 -19.40
N THR A 166 19.11 -3.21 -19.22
CA THR A 166 19.23 -3.95 -17.97
C THR A 166 20.04 -5.21 -18.18
N ALA A 167 20.91 -5.52 -17.21
CA ALA A 167 21.51 -6.83 -17.06
C ALA A 167 21.13 -7.38 -15.70
N HIS A 168 20.95 -8.69 -15.63
CA HIS A 168 20.49 -9.37 -14.45
C HIS A 168 21.48 -10.46 -14.06
N GLY A 169 21.95 -10.42 -12.81
CA GLY A 169 22.87 -11.40 -12.24
C GLY A 169 22.29 -12.01 -10.98
N THR A 170 21.96 -13.30 -11.02
CA THR A 170 21.58 -14.05 -9.82
C THR A 170 22.83 -14.37 -9.00
N THR A 171 22.67 -14.58 -7.69
CA THR A 171 23.75 -15.10 -6.84
C THR A 171 24.27 -16.44 -7.35
N GLU A 172 23.39 -17.26 -7.94
CA GLU A 172 23.70 -18.57 -8.50
C GLU A 172 24.57 -18.50 -9.76
N ALA A 173 24.45 -17.43 -10.55
CA ALA A 173 25.35 -17.18 -11.69
C ALA A 173 26.82 -16.97 -11.26
N ASN A 174 27.06 -16.68 -9.97
CA ASN A 174 28.39 -16.54 -9.38
C ASN A 174 28.75 -17.70 -8.45
N ALA A 175 28.02 -18.83 -8.51
CA ALA A 175 28.20 -19.97 -7.59
C ALA A 175 29.63 -20.50 -7.53
N ALA A 176 30.35 -20.51 -8.65
CA ALA A 176 31.76 -20.96 -8.73
C ALA A 176 32.74 -20.14 -7.87
N HIS A 177 32.32 -18.95 -7.40
CA HIS A 177 33.11 -18.05 -6.56
C HIS A 177 32.54 -17.89 -5.15
N LEU A 178 31.52 -18.68 -4.79
CA LEU A 178 30.86 -18.66 -3.49
C LEU A 178 31.12 -20.00 -2.78
N ALA A 179 31.19 -19.97 -1.44
CA ALA A 179 31.36 -21.20 -0.67
C ALA A 179 30.09 -22.05 -0.75
N ASP A 180 30.24 -23.36 -1.01
CA ASP A 180 29.11 -24.29 -1.15
C ASP A 180 28.20 -24.29 0.09
N ALA A 181 28.78 -24.26 1.30
CA ALA A 181 28.03 -24.19 2.55
C ALA A 181 27.17 -22.91 2.68
N PHE A 182 27.63 -21.78 2.12
CA PHE A 182 26.86 -20.53 2.10
C PHE A 182 25.68 -20.63 1.14
N LEU A 183 25.87 -21.24 -0.03
CA LEU A 183 24.79 -21.46 -1.00
C LEU A 183 23.71 -22.40 -0.42
N ASP A 184 24.11 -23.46 0.26
CA ASP A 184 23.18 -24.41 0.87
C ASP A 184 22.37 -23.81 2.03
N GLU A 185 23.00 -23.02 2.90
CA GLU A 185 22.30 -22.32 3.99
C GLU A 185 21.30 -21.28 3.46
N VAL A 186 21.72 -20.51 2.46
CA VAL A 186 20.90 -19.49 1.82
C VAL A 186 19.73 -20.12 1.04
N ARG A 187 19.95 -21.24 0.35
CA ARG A 187 18.88 -22.02 -0.31
C ARG A 187 17.88 -22.55 0.71
N THR A 188 18.35 -23.19 1.78
CA THR A 188 17.47 -23.78 2.80
C THR A 188 16.54 -22.74 3.42
N ARG A 189 17.06 -21.51 3.63
CA ARG A 189 16.34 -20.47 4.36
C ARG A 189 15.50 -19.54 3.46
N TYR A 190 15.94 -19.32 2.23
CA TYR A 190 15.37 -18.28 1.36
C TYR A 190 14.92 -18.79 -0.02
N ALA A 191 15.12 -20.07 -0.38
CA ALA A 191 14.59 -20.61 -1.64
C ALA A 191 13.06 -20.52 -1.68
N GLY A 192 12.51 -20.09 -2.82
CA GLY A 192 11.08 -19.86 -3.01
C GLY A 192 10.55 -18.60 -2.32
N THR A 193 11.33 -17.97 -1.42
CA THR A 193 10.90 -16.78 -0.68
C THR A 193 11.05 -15.51 -1.52
N ARG A 194 10.26 -14.49 -1.20
CA ARG A 194 10.33 -13.15 -1.80
C ARG A 194 11.66 -12.47 -1.52
N LEU A 195 12.19 -12.58 -0.30
CA LEU A 195 13.51 -12.06 0.04
C LEU A 195 14.61 -12.78 -0.74
N GLY A 196 14.49 -14.09 -0.94
CA GLY A 196 15.37 -14.85 -1.84
C GLY A 196 15.29 -14.35 -3.28
N ARG A 197 14.07 -14.16 -3.81
CA ARG A 197 13.88 -13.61 -5.15
C ARG A 197 14.45 -12.20 -5.33
N GLN A 198 14.43 -11.38 -4.28
CA GLN A 198 14.95 -10.01 -4.30
C GLN A 198 16.46 -9.94 -4.05
N GLU A 199 16.94 -10.55 -2.97
CA GLU A 199 18.32 -10.47 -2.48
C GLU A 199 19.25 -11.53 -3.08
N LEU A 200 18.73 -12.57 -3.75
CA LEU A 200 19.52 -13.62 -4.41
C LEU A 200 19.25 -13.65 -5.91
N ASP A 201 17.97 -13.73 -6.28
CA ASP A 201 17.59 -13.82 -7.68
C ASP A 201 17.44 -12.44 -8.34
N GLY A 202 17.73 -11.33 -7.65
CA GLY A 202 17.78 -10.01 -8.29
C GLY A 202 16.46 -9.55 -8.96
N VAL A 203 15.31 -10.10 -8.61
CA VAL A 203 14.00 -9.78 -9.21
C VAL A 203 13.34 -8.57 -8.53
N LEU A 204 12.83 -7.62 -9.33
CA LEU A 204 12.05 -6.49 -8.85
C LEU A 204 10.61 -6.93 -8.56
N LEU A 205 10.17 -6.73 -7.32
CA LEU A 205 8.83 -7.10 -6.86
C LEU A 205 7.94 -5.84 -6.83
N ALA A 206 6.72 -5.95 -7.34
CA ALA A 206 5.83 -4.81 -7.56
C ALA A 206 5.14 -4.28 -6.27
N ASP A 207 5.13 -5.07 -5.20
CA ASP A 207 4.39 -4.76 -3.97
C ASP A 207 5.08 -3.70 -3.08
N ALA A 208 4.31 -3.11 -2.16
CA ALA A 208 4.77 -2.05 -1.26
C ALA A 208 6.10 -2.40 -0.54
N GLU A 209 6.98 -1.41 -0.41
CA GLU A 209 8.29 -1.55 0.22
C GLU A 209 8.13 -1.95 1.70
N GLY A 210 8.67 -3.12 2.08
CA GLY A 210 8.58 -3.65 3.44
C GLY A 210 7.34 -4.50 3.75
N ALA A 211 6.42 -4.69 2.80
CA ALA A 211 5.28 -5.60 3.00
C ALA A 211 5.74 -7.06 3.06
N LEU A 212 5.50 -7.72 4.20
CA LEU A 212 5.84 -9.14 4.42
C LEU A 212 4.81 -10.09 3.81
N TRP A 213 3.54 -9.67 3.75
CA TRP A 213 2.46 -10.43 3.12
C TRP A 213 1.87 -9.63 1.95
N THR A 214 1.39 -10.34 0.93
CA THR A 214 0.63 -9.75 -0.17
C THR A 214 -0.85 -10.09 0.01
N SER A 215 -1.75 -9.21 -0.41
CA SER A 215 -3.19 -9.48 -0.36
C SER A 215 -3.55 -10.75 -1.14
N LYS A 216 -2.90 -10.95 -2.31
CA LYS A 216 -3.08 -12.17 -3.11
C LYS A 216 -2.60 -13.42 -2.39
N GLY A 217 -1.47 -13.34 -1.66
CA GLY A 217 -0.94 -14.48 -0.89
C GLY A 217 -1.83 -14.83 0.30
N LEU A 218 -2.34 -13.83 1.01
CA LEU A 218 -3.30 -14.04 2.10
C LEU A 218 -4.61 -14.64 1.58
N GLU A 219 -5.15 -14.12 0.48
CA GLU A 219 -6.36 -14.67 -0.16
C GLU A 219 -6.16 -16.11 -0.63
N ALA A 220 -4.98 -16.43 -1.20
CA ALA A 220 -4.65 -17.80 -1.60
C ALA A 220 -4.46 -18.75 -0.41
N SER A 221 -4.17 -18.23 0.79
CA SER A 221 -4.03 -19.03 2.00
C SER A 221 -5.38 -19.38 2.65
N HIS A 222 -6.48 -18.85 2.14
CA HIS A 222 -7.80 -19.08 2.69
C HIS A 222 -8.29 -20.54 2.50
N VAL A 223 -8.90 -21.10 3.55
CA VAL A 223 -9.57 -22.41 3.52
C VAL A 223 -10.97 -22.31 4.12
N GLU A 224 -11.93 -23.06 3.56
CA GLU A 224 -13.30 -23.13 4.09
C GLU A 224 -13.42 -24.07 5.30
N VAL A 225 -12.61 -25.13 5.33
CA VAL A 225 -12.67 -26.17 6.36
C VAL A 225 -11.27 -26.43 6.90
N VAL A 226 -11.16 -26.42 8.23
CA VAL A 226 -9.93 -26.80 8.93
C VAL A 226 -9.86 -28.32 8.99
N PRO A 227 -8.75 -28.95 8.57
CA PRO A 227 -8.54 -30.36 8.87
C PRO A 227 -8.41 -30.58 10.39
N GLN A 228 -8.54 -31.84 10.81
CA GLN A 228 -8.26 -32.20 12.19
C GLN A 228 -6.80 -31.87 12.52
N CYS A 229 -6.59 -30.93 13.44
CA CYS A 229 -5.25 -30.52 13.86
C CYS A 229 -4.72 -31.49 14.90
N ASP A 230 -3.43 -31.84 14.79
CA ASP A 230 -2.74 -32.67 15.78
C ASP A 230 -2.53 -31.91 17.09
N ARG A 231 -2.31 -30.60 16.99
CA ARG A 231 -2.12 -29.70 18.14
C ARG A 231 -2.78 -28.36 17.89
N VAL A 232 -3.28 -27.75 18.95
CA VAL A 232 -3.86 -26.40 18.94
C VAL A 232 -3.22 -25.55 20.03
N LEU A 233 -2.86 -24.32 19.68
CA LEU A 233 -2.21 -23.34 20.55
C LEU A 233 -2.99 -22.03 20.52
N VAL A 234 -2.98 -21.30 21.63
CA VAL A 234 -3.48 -19.93 21.71
C VAL A 234 -2.28 -19.00 21.91
N SER A 235 -2.08 -18.04 21.01
CA SER A 235 -1.07 -16.99 21.19
C SER A 235 -1.73 -15.69 21.65
N VAL A 236 -1.10 -15.02 22.62
CA VAL A 236 -1.58 -13.75 23.18
C VAL A 236 -0.49 -12.68 23.09
N ASP A 237 -0.82 -11.52 22.53
CA ASP A 237 -0.01 -10.29 22.53
C ASP A 237 -0.73 -9.21 23.37
N PRO A 238 -0.49 -9.18 24.70
CA PRO A 238 -1.27 -8.33 25.60
C PRO A 238 -0.76 -6.88 25.67
N PRO A 239 -1.66 -5.88 25.78
CA PRO A 239 -1.28 -4.51 26.09
C PRO A 239 -0.86 -4.36 27.56
N VAL A 240 0.04 -3.41 27.85
CA VAL A 240 0.60 -3.19 29.20
C VAL A 240 -0.32 -2.37 30.11
N THR A 241 -1.09 -1.47 29.53
CA THR A 241 -2.00 -0.55 30.24
C THR A 241 -3.39 -0.65 29.64
N GLY A 242 -4.44 -0.64 30.47
CA GLY A 242 -5.84 -0.66 30.03
C GLY A 242 -6.48 0.73 30.15
N HIS A 243 -6.53 1.48 29.05
CA HIS A 243 -7.24 2.75 28.91
C HIS A 243 -8.00 2.73 27.57
N MET A 244 -9.01 3.59 27.37
CA MET A 244 -9.81 3.66 26.11
C MET A 244 -9.01 3.97 24.83
N GLY A 245 -7.69 4.20 24.93
CA GLY A 245 -6.77 4.36 23.80
C GLY A 245 -5.64 3.33 23.76
N SER A 246 -5.78 2.22 24.49
CA SER A 246 -4.82 1.12 24.49
C SER A 246 -4.94 0.29 23.21
N ASP A 247 -3.80 -0.23 22.74
CA ASP A 247 -3.75 -1.19 21.63
C ASP A 247 -4.61 -2.42 21.92
N ASP A 248 -5.17 -3.01 20.86
CA ASP A 248 -5.94 -4.25 20.96
C ASP A 248 -5.07 -5.40 21.51
N CYS A 249 -5.67 -6.28 22.31
CA CYS A 249 -5.01 -7.49 22.76
C CYS A 249 -5.19 -8.59 21.69
N GLY A 250 -4.12 -8.87 20.96
CA GLY A 250 -4.13 -9.89 19.91
C GLY A 250 -4.25 -11.28 20.51
N ILE A 251 -5.33 -12.00 20.21
CA ILE A 251 -5.55 -13.38 20.67
C ILE A 251 -5.83 -14.25 19.45
N ILE A 252 -4.88 -15.11 19.09
CA ILE A 252 -4.98 -15.94 17.88
C ILE A 252 -4.93 -17.42 18.25
N VAL A 253 -5.88 -18.19 17.73
CA VAL A 253 -5.92 -19.65 17.86
C VAL A 253 -5.31 -20.27 16.60
N VAL A 254 -4.28 -21.09 16.77
CA VAL A 254 -3.57 -21.74 15.66
C VAL A 254 -3.53 -23.24 15.87
N GLY A 255 -3.99 -23.99 14.88
CA GLY A 255 -3.81 -25.43 14.79
C GLY A 255 -2.66 -25.80 13.86
N VAL A 256 -2.06 -26.96 14.06
CA VAL A 256 -1.05 -27.53 13.16
C VAL A 256 -1.40 -28.96 12.79
N THR A 257 -1.21 -29.30 11.51
CA THR A 257 -1.18 -30.68 11.03
C THR A 257 0.27 -31.08 10.79
N MET A 258 0.69 -32.18 11.40
CA MET A 258 2.05 -32.71 11.40
C MET A 258 2.17 -33.96 10.54
N ASP A 259 1.47 -33.99 9.40
CA ASP A 259 1.54 -35.07 8.44
C ASP A 259 2.90 -35.07 7.72
N GLY A 260 3.68 -36.14 7.95
CA GLY A 260 4.97 -36.32 7.30
C GLY A 260 6.12 -35.51 7.93
N PRO A 261 7.22 -35.31 7.20
CA PRO A 261 8.39 -34.63 7.71
C PRO A 261 8.12 -33.12 7.94
N PRO A 262 8.89 -32.43 8.81
CA PRO A 262 8.58 -31.05 9.24
C PRO A 262 8.40 -30.00 8.14
N GLN A 263 8.93 -30.22 6.94
CA GLN A 263 8.71 -29.37 5.77
C GLN A 263 7.27 -29.41 5.23
N ASP A 264 6.54 -30.50 5.50
CA ASP A 264 5.18 -30.71 5.00
C ASP A 264 4.11 -30.27 6.01
N TRP A 265 4.51 -29.93 7.24
CA TRP A 265 3.61 -29.45 8.27
C TRP A 265 2.93 -28.15 7.85
N ARG A 266 1.64 -28.05 8.15
CA ARG A 266 0.79 -26.90 7.82
C ARG A 266 0.15 -26.33 9.07
N ALA A 267 0.10 -25.01 9.15
CA ALA A 267 -0.55 -24.27 10.23
C ALA A 267 -1.86 -23.66 9.72
N TYR A 268 -2.86 -23.62 10.60
CA TYR A 268 -4.18 -23.10 10.34
C TYR A 268 -4.51 -22.07 11.41
N VAL A 269 -4.72 -20.81 11.01
CA VAL A 269 -5.28 -19.78 11.87
C VAL A 269 -6.78 -20.02 11.96
N ILE A 270 -7.23 -20.55 13.10
CA ILE A 270 -8.58 -21.06 13.32
C ILE A 270 -9.52 -19.94 13.75
N GLU A 271 -9.07 -19.09 14.67
CA GLU A 271 -9.87 -18.00 15.22
C GLU A 271 -8.97 -16.79 15.54
N ASP A 272 -9.48 -15.60 15.20
CA ASP A 272 -9.02 -14.34 15.76
C ASP A 272 -10.02 -13.91 16.86
N ALA A 273 -9.60 -14.07 18.11
CA ALA A 273 -10.36 -13.72 19.31
C ALA A 273 -9.87 -12.40 19.92
N THR A 274 -9.23 -11.55 19.12
CA THR A 274 -8.70 -10.25 19.55
C THR A 274 -9.77 -9.40 20.24
N VAL A 275 -9.39 -8.78 21.35
CA VAL A 275 -10.27 -7.91 22.13
C VAL A 275 -9.75 -6.48 22.15
N ALA A 276 -10.62 -5.53 21.85
CA ALA A 276 -10.29 -4.11 21.80
C ALA A 276 -10.39 -3.46 23.19
N ALA A 277 -9.42 -2.60 23.53
CA ALA A 277 -9.42 -1.77 24.75
C ALA A 277 -9.70 -2.55 26.07
N ALA A 278 -9.22 -3.79 26.17
CA ALA A 278 -9.49 -4.68 27.30
C ALA A 278 -8.52 -4.46 28.47
N SER A 279 -9.05 -4.49 29.70
CA SER A 279 -8.25 -4.60 30.92
C SER A 279 -7.51 -5.94 31.00
N PRO A 280 -6.47 -6.06 31.86
CA PRO A 280 -5.73 -7.31 32.00
C PRO A 280 -6.59 -8.56 32.25
N LEU A 281 -7.63 -8.42 33.06
CA LEU A 281 -8.51 -9.54 33.39
C LEU A 281 -9.41 -9.92 32.20
N GLU A 282 -9.95 -8.93 31.48
CA GLU A 282 -10.86 -9.18 30.34
C GLU A 282 -10.17 -9.92 29.21
N TRP A 283 -8.94 -9.53 28.81
CA TRP A 283 -8.25 -10.27 27.76
C TRP A 283 -7.80 -11.66 28.23
N ALA A 284 -7.49 -11.83 29.51
CA ALA A 284 -7.12 -13.13 30.05
C ALA A 284 -8.33 -14.08 30.07
N GLU A 285 -9.51 -13.59 30.44
CA GLU A 285 -10.77 -14.33 30.33
C GLU A 285 -11.05 -14.74 28.87
N ALA A 286 -10.86 -13.82 27.92
CA ALA A 286 -11.03 -14.12 26.50
C ALA A 286 -10.04 -15.19 26.00
N ALA A 287 -8.77 -15.09 26.39
CA ALA A 287 -7.73 -16.05 25.98
C ALA A 287 -7.95 -17.44 26.60
N VAL A 288 -8.36 -17.52 27.87
CA VAL A 288 -8.70 -18.78 28.55
C VAL A 288 -9.99 -19.37 27.97
N ALA A 289 -10.98 -18.54 27.63
CA ALA A 289 -12.17 -19.00 26.93
C ALA A 289 -11.84 -19.58 25.55
N ALA A 290 -10.93 -18.95 24.78
CA ALA A 290 -10.45 -19.49 23.50
C ALA A 290 -9.69 -20.81 23.69
N TYR A 291 -8.84 -20.90 24.72
CA TYR A 291 -8.11 -22.12 25.08
C TYR A 291 -9.07 -23.30 25.30
N HIS A 292 -10.11 -23.12 26.12
CA HIS A 292 -11.08 -24.17 26.42
C HIS A 292 -11.98 -24.49 25.23
N ARG A 293 -12.45 -23.46 24.50
CA ARG A 293 -13.33 -23.63 23.33
C ARG A 293 -12.70 -24.50 22.24
N HIS A 294 -11.38 -24.40 22.05
CA HIS A 294 -10.65 -25.14 21.02
C HIS A 294 -9.85 -26.33 21.54
N GLY A 295 -9.93 -26.63 22.84
CA GLY A 295 -9.14 -27.70 23.46
C GLY A 295 -7.64 -27.51 23.25
N ALA A 296 -7.16 -26.25 23.34
CA ALA A 296 -5.77 -25.94 23.12
C ALA A 296 -4.87 -26.59 24.18
N GLU A 297 -3.66 -26.95 23.79
CA GLU A 297 -2.68 -27.60 24.68
C GLU A 297 -1.84 -26.61 25.46
N CYS A 298 -1.70 -25.39 24.95
CA CYS A 298 -0.87 -24.36 25.56
C CYS A 298 -1.28 -22.95 25.12
N LEU A 299 -1.27 -22.04 26.10
CA LEU A 299 -1.34 -20.61 25.90
C LEU A 299 0.08 -20.04 25.88
N VAL A 300 0.44 -19.34 24.81
CA VAL A 300 1.75 -18.74 24.58
C VAL A 300 1.62 -17.22 24.62
N ALA A 301 2.40 -16.54 25.46
CA ALA A 301 2.33 -15.08 25.56
C ALA A 301 3.70 -14.40 25.51
N GLU A 302 3.77 -13.24 24.85
CA GLU A 302 4.96 -12.40 24.80
C GLU A 302 5.16 -11.64 26.12
N VAL A 303 6.29 -11.86 26.80
CA VAL A 303 6.56 -11.26 28.13
C VAL A 303 7.36 -9.96 28.11
N ASN A 304 7.68 -9.42 26.92
CA ASN A 304 8.50 -8.20 26.80
C ASN A 304 7.81 -6.96 27.40
N GLN A 305 6.48 -6.98 27.42
CA GLN A 305 5.64 -5.84 27.76
C GLN A 305 5.02 -5.98 29.16
N GLY A 306 5.02 -7.17 29.79
CA GLY A 306 4.37 -7.41 31.09
C GLY A 306 5.07 -8.37 32.05
N GLY A 307 6.20 -8.97 31.67
CA GLY A 307 6.97 -9.85 32.56
C GLY A 307 6.14 -10.97 33.21
N SER A 308 6.29 -11.15 34.53
CA SER A 308 5.54 -12.14 35.31
C SER A 308 4.07 -11.80 35.54
N LEU A 309 3.62 -10.59 35.20
CA LEU A 309 2.23 -10.16 35.41
C LEU A 309 1.28 -10.92 34.48
N VAL A 310 1.68 -11.16 33.23
CA VAL A 310 0.87 -11.88 32.22
C VAL A 310 0.51 -13.28 32.72
N GLU A 311 1.51 -14.02 33.22
CA GLU A 311 1.29 -15.36 33.77
C GLU A 311 0.40 -15.32 35.01
N ALA A 312 0.62 -14.37 35.93
CA ALA A 312 -0.18 -14.25 37.15
C ALA A 312 -1.68 -14.01 36.85
N VAL A 313 -1.97 -13.15 35.86
CA VAL A 313 -3.35 -12.85 35.46
C VAL A 313 -4.02 -14.05 34.79
N VAL A 314 -3.32 -14.76 33.89
CA VAL A 314 -3.85 -16.01 33.29
C VAL A 314 -4.11 -17.06 34.37
N ARG A 315 -3.19 -17.25 35.31
CA ARG A 315 -3.32 -18.20 36.43
C ARG A 315 -4.41 -17.81 37.43
N GLN A 316 -4.74 -16.52 37.53
CA GLN A 316 -5.85 -16.03 38.35
C GLN A 316 -7.20 -16.44 37.74
N VAL A 317 -7.32 -16.42 36.41
CA VAL A 317 -8.52 -16.88 35.69
C VAL A 317 -8.62 -18.41 35.73
N ASP A 318 -7.55 -19.10 35.38
CA ASP A 318 -7.49 -20.56 35.44
C ASP A 318 -6.07 -21.07 35.79
N PRO A 319 -5.88 -21.62 37.00
CA PRO A 319 -4.58 -22.12 37.42
C PRO A 319 -4.14 -23.40 36.69
N LEU A 320 -5.03 -24.10 35.99
CA LEU A 320 -4.75 -25.36 35.29
C LEU A 320 -4.30 -25.17 33.83
N VAL A 321 -4.45 -23.98 33.26
CA VAL A 321 -4.03 -23.69 31.88
C VAL A 321 -2.52 -23.91 31.72
N SER A 322 -2.13 -24.66 30.70
CA SER A 322 -0.72 -24.80 30.33
C SER A 322 -0.23 -23.48 29.71
N TYR A 323 0.82 -22.88 30.28
CA TYR A 323 1.31 -21.56 29.91
C TYR A 323 2.80 -21.60 29.53
N THR A 324 3.17 -20.96 28.43
CA THR A 324 4.55 -20.77 27.99
C THR A 324 4.82 -19.30 27.71
N SER A 325 5.85 -18.74 28.34
CA SER A 325 6.30 -17.38 28.03
C SER A 325 7.32 -17.36 26.91
N VAL A 326 7.19 -16.40 25.99
CA VAL A 326 8.19 -16.16 24.93
C VAL A 326 8.77 -14.75 25.06
N ARG A 327 10.10 -14.65 24.95
CA ARG A 327 10.83 -13.38 24.99
C ARG A 327 11.42 -13.09 23.62
N ALA A 328 11.11 -11.91 23.08
CA ALA A 328 11.67 -11.50 21.79
C ALA A 328 13.04 -10.82 21.97
N SER A 329 14.06 -11.31 21.28
CA SER A 329 15.37 -10.68 21.20
C SER A 329 15.57 -9.84 19.93
N LYS A 330 14.65 -9.94 18.96
CA LYS A 330 14.71 -9.27 17.65
C LYS A 330 13.49 -8.37 17.43
N GLY A 331 13.66 -7.35 16.59
CA GLY A 331 12.57 -6.44 16.19
C GLY A 331 11.41 -7.16 15.48
N LYS A 332 10.21 -6.57 15.50
CA LYS A 332 8.96 -7.18 14.98
C LYS A 332 9.09 -7.72 13.54
N VAL A 333 9.69 -6.94 12.63
CA VAL A 333 9.89 -7.33 11.22
C VAL A 333 10.75 -8.59 11.10
N ALA A 334 11.93 -8.62 11.73
CA ALA A 334 12.84 -9.77 11.70
C ALA A 334 12.27 -11.04 12.36
N ARG A 335 11.24 -10.91 13.21
CA ARG A 335 10.50 -12.03 13.80
C ARG A 335 9.39 -12.54 12.89
N ALA A 336 8.77 -11.64 12.13
CA ALA A 336 7.70 -11.96 11.21
C ALA A 336 8.21 -12.57 9.90
N GLU A 337 9.45 -12.27 9.49
CA GLU A 337 10.07 -12.79 8.26
C GLU A 337 10.01 -14.31 8.10
N PRO A 338 10.40 -15.15 9.09
CA PRO A 338 10.29 -16.61 8.96
C PRO A 338 8.84 -17.09 8.83
N VAL A 339 7.89 -16.39 9.45
CA VAL A 339 6.47 -16.73 9.37
C VAL A 339 5.94 -16.39 7.97
N ALA A 340 6.28 -15.21 7.44
CA ALA A 340 5.91 -14.82 6.08
C ALA A 340 6.40 -15.82 5.02
N ALA A 341 7.61 -16.39 5.20
CA ALA A 341 8.12 -17.45 4.33
C ALA A 341 7.21 -18.70 4.32
N LEU A 342 6.60 -19.06 5.46
CA LEU A 342 5.65 -20.19 5.51
C LEU A 342 4.37 -19.90 4.71
N TYR A 343 3.89 -18.64 4.68
CA TYR A 343 2.77 -18.26 3.81
C TYR A 343 3.12 -18.40 2.33
N GLU A 344 4.32 -17.97 1.94
CA GLU A 344 4.77 -18.06 0.54
C GLU A 344 4.96 -19.51 0.09
N GLN A 345 5.31 -20.41 1.00
CA GLN A 345 5.37 -21.86 0.78
C GLN A 345 3.99 -22.52 0.75
N GLY A 346 2.90 -21.77 0.99
CA GLY A 346 1.54 -22.32 1.07
C GLY A 346 1.31 -23.21 2.28
N ARG A 347 2.02 -22.95 3.39
CA ARG A 347 1.99 -23.77 4.61
C ARG A 347 1.23 -23.14 5.77
N VAL A 348 0.80 -21.89 5.62
CA VAL A 348 -0.11 -21.25 6.58
C VAL A 348 -1.42 -21.00 5.88
N HIS A 349 -2.51 -21.30 6.57
CA HIS A 349 -3.86 -21.13 6.06
C HIS A 349 -4.73 -20.35 7.05
N HIS A 350 -5.76 -19.67 6.54
CA HIS A 350 -6.72 -18.89 7.34
C HIS A 350 -8.13 -19.41 7.19
N VAL A 351 -8.83 -19.47 8.32
CA VAL A 351 -10.27 -19.73 8.40
C VAL A 351 -10.95 -18.39 8.61
N GLY A 352 -11.81 -17.97 7.68
CA GLY A 352 -12.42 -16.64 7.79
C GLY A 352 -13.18 -16.17 6.56
N SER A 353 -13.32 -14.86 6.39
CA SER A 353 -14.00 -14.26 5.24
C SER A 353 -13.00 -13.83 4.17
N ARG A 354 -13.35 -14.05 2.90
CA ARG A 354 -12.61 -13.48 1.76
C ARG A 354 -12.73 -11.97 1.80
N VAL A 355 -11.63 -11.25 1.69
CA VAL A 355 -11.62 -9.78 1.68
C VAL A 355 -11.24 -9.29 0.29
N VAL A 356 -12.18 -8.61 -0.37
CA VAL A 356 -11.90 -7.91 -1.62
C VAL A 356 -11.28 -6.56 -1.29
N LEU A 357 -9.97 -6.42 -1.50
CA LEU A 357 -9.31 -5.12 -1.48
C LEU A 357 -9.55 -4.43 -2.82
N LEU A 358 -10.24 -3.29 -2.81
CA LEU A 358 -10.35 -2.42 -3.98
C LEU A 358 -9.04 -1.63 -4.10
N ASP A 359 -8.24 -1.93 -5.12
CA ASP A 359 -6.94 -1.30 -5.41
C ASP A 359 -7.07 0.01 -6.23
N GLY A 360 -8.30 0.37 -6.60
CA GLY A 360 -8.67 1.63 -7.25
C GLY A 360 -10.01 2.15 -6.76
N VAL A 361 -10.32 3.42 -7.10
CA VAL A 361 -11.64 4.00 -6.86
C VAL A 361 -12.59 3.45 -7.94
N PRO A 362 -13.66 2.72 -7.60
CA PRO A 362 -14.65 2.31 -8.59
C PRO A 362 -15.15 3.52 -9.37
N GLU A 363 -14.94 3.51 -10.68
CA GLU A 363 -15.43 4.59 -11.53
C GLU A 363 -16.92 4.40 -11.81
N GLN A 364 -17.68 5.48 -11.66
CA GLN A 364 -19.10 5.46 -12.00
C GLN A 364 -19.26 5.35 -13.52
N ILE A 365 -20.02 4.36 -13.99
CA ILE A 365 -20.39 4.26 -15.40
C ILE A 365 -21.20 5.50 -15.79
N GLY A 366 -20.62 6.32 -16.68
CA GLY A 366 -21.28 7.50 -17.22
C GLY A 366 -22.51 7.10 -18.04
N LEU A 367 -23.71 7.42 -17.55
CA LEU A 367 -24.96 7.21 -18.27
C LEU A 367 -25.54 8.56 -18.69
N ALA A 368 -25.85 8.70 -19.98
CA ALA A 368 -26.55 9.87 -20.49
C ALA A 368 -27.96 9.97 -19.87
N ALA A 369 -28.47 11.19 -19.67
CA ALA A 369 -29.80 11.40 -19.09
C ALA A 369 -30.93 10.76 -19.92
N SER A 370 -30.72 10.59 -21.23
CA SER A 370 -31.63 9.89 -22.16
C SER A 370 -31.66 8.37 -21.98
N ALA A 371 -30.71 7.81 -21.21
CA ALA A 371 -30.65 6.38 -20.90
C ALA A 371 -31.49 5.98 -19.67
N ARG A 372 -32.10 6.94 -18.98
CA ARG A 372 -32.94 6.67 -17.81
C ARG A 372 -34.20 5.92 -18.20
N ASP A 373 -34.61 4.98 -17.35
CA ASP A 373 -35.77 4.10 -17.56
C ASP A 373 -35.72 3.24 -18.84
N VAL A 374 -34.59 3.26 -19.56
CA VAL A 374 -34.36 2.41 -20.72
C VAL A 374 -33.63 1.16 -20.25
N ALA A 375 -34.24 -0.01 -20.48
CA ALA A 375 -33.60 -1.29 -20.21
C ALA A 375 -32.31 -1.44 -21.03
N ARG A 376 -31.22 -1.78 -20.34
CA ARG A 376 -29.91 -2.02 -20.93
C ARG A 376 -29.38 -3.38 -20.52
N HIS A 377 -28.63 -3.96 -21.44
CA HIS A 377 -27.97 -5.24 -21.28
C HIS A 377 -26.58 -4.99 -20.70
N PHE A 378 -26.35 -5.48 -19.48
CA PHE A 378 -25.05 -5.42 -18.82
C PHE A 378 -24.44 -6.81 -18.83
N ARG A 379 -23.13 -6.84 -19.10
CA ARG A 379 -22.32 -8.03 -18.90
C ARG A 379 -21.08 -7.63 -18.12
N TYR A 380 -20.85 -8.28 -16.99
CA TYR A 380 -19.76 -7.93 -16.07
C TYR A 380 -19.05 -9.19 -15.58
N GLY A 381 -17.72 -9.13 -15.52
CA GLY A 381 -16.85 -10.26 -15.26
C GLY A 381 -15.38 -9.85 -15.28
N PRO A 382 -14.44 -10.80 -15.11
CA PRO A 382 -13.02 -10.53 -15.01
C PRO A 382 -12.45 -9.94 -16.32
N ALA A 383 -11.82 -8.76 -16.25
CA ALA A 383 -11.31 -8.04 -17.44
C ALA A 383 -10.26 -8.81 -18.27
N LEU A 384 -9.59 -9.80 -17.68
CA LEU A 384 -8.58 -10.64 -18.35
C LEU A 384 -9.18 -11.83 -19.11
N ARG A 385 -10.50 -12.01 -19.07
CA ARG A 385 -11.19 -13.12 -19.72
C ARG A 385 -12.09 -12.62 -20.85
N PRO A 386 -12.35 -13.46 -21.88
CA PRO A 386 -13.27 -13.09 -22.93
C PRO A 386 -14.70 -13.00 -22.38
N ASN A 387 -15.54 -12.20 -23.04
CA ASN A 387 -16.89 -11.91 -22.55
C ASN A 387 -17.82 -13.12 -22.55
N ASP A 388 -17.52 -14.18 -23.29
CA ASP A 388 -18.27 -15.44 -23.36
C ASP A 388 -17.87 -16.44 -22.28
N ASP A 389 -16.85 -16.14 -21.48
CA ASP A 389 -16.41 -16.98 -20.37
C ASP A 389 -17.54 -17.17 -19.34
N PRO A 390 -17.70 -18.39 -18.76
CA PRO A 390 -18.74 -18.67 -17.77
C PRO A 390 -18.71 -17.77 -16.52
N SER A 391 -17.59 -17.10 -16.22
CA SER A 391 -17.48 -16.15 -15.11
C SER A 391 -18.17 -14.81 -15.35
N TYR A 392 -18.54 -14.48 -16.59
CA TYR A 392 -19.29 -13.25 -16.89
C TYR A 392 -20.77 -13.42 -16.57
N GLN A 393 -21.30 -12.52 -15.75
CA GLN A 393 -22.72 -12.43 -15.44
C GLN A 393 -23.42 -11.50 -16.44
N TYR A 394 -24.70 -11.77 -16.71
CA TYR A 394 -25.53 -10.99 -17.60
C TYR A 394 -26.81 -10.57 -16.89
N GLU A 395 -27.11 -9.27 -16.95
CA GLU A 395 -28.34 -8.71 -16.39
C GLU A 395 -28.94 -7.68 -17.34
N VAL A 396 -30.26 -7.52 -17.26
CA VAL A 396 -30.99 -6.45 -17.93
C VAL A 396 -31.51 -5.51 -16.86
N GLN A 397 -31.00 -4.28 -16.84
CA GLN A 397 -31.33 -3.29 -15.82
C GLN A 397 -31.78 -1.98 -16.47
N ALA A 398 -32.78 -1.32 -15.87
CA ALA A 398 -33.22 0.02 -16.20
C ALA A 398 -33.07 0.90 -14.95
N PHE A 399 -32.37 2.03 -15.08
CA PHE A 399 -32.07 2.88 -13.94
C PHE A 399 -32.87 4.18 -14.00
N GLN A 400 -33.57 4.50 -12.91
CA GLN A 400 -34.34 5.75 -12.75
C GLN A 400 -33.44 6.98 -12.53
N GLY A 401 -32.14 6.77 -12.27
CA GLY A 401 -31.21 7.86 -11.97
C GLY A 401 -31.44 8.46 -10.57
N ILE A 402 -31.65 7.61 -9.56
CA ILE A 402 -31.94 8.00 -8.17
C ILE A 402 -30.93 9.01 -7.60
N GLY A 403 -29.65 8.97 -8.02
CA GLY A 403 -28.65 9.96 -7.61
C GLY A 403 -28.96 11.41 -8.04
N LEU A 404 -29.83 11.60 -9.04
CA LEU A 404 -30.31 12.92 -9.44
C LEU A 404 -31.45 13.43 -8.55
N ARG A 405 -32.06 12.58 -7.72
CA ARG A 405 -33.16 12.96 -6.84
C ARG A 405 -32.66 13.88 -5.71
N PRO A 406 -33.28 15.06 -5.48
CA PRO A 406 -32.94 15.92 -4.36
C PRO A 406 -33.13 15.23 -3.01
N TYR A 407 -32.37 15.66 -1.99
CA TYR A 407 -32.60 15.22 -0.62
C TYR A 407 -33.87 15.84 -0.03
N ALA A 408 -34.50 15.13 0.89
CA ALA A 408 -35.64 15.66 1.64
C ALA A 408 -35.19 16.84 2.52
N PRO A 409 -35.89 17.98 2.51
CA PRO A 409 -35.63 19.08 3.44
C PRO A 409 -35.63 18.60 4.90
N CYS A 410 -34.87 19.27 5.76
CA CYS A 410 -34.82 18.96 7.19
C CYS A 410 -35.36 20.12 8.04
N HIS A 411 -35.59 19.85 9.34
CA HIS A 411 -36.03 20.85 10.31
C HIS A 411 -37.25 21.65 9.87
N ILE A 412 -38.33 20.96 9.47
CA ILE A 412 -39.61 21.64 9.25
C ILE A 412 -40.05 22.23 10.59
N ASN A 413 -40.18 23.54 10.63
CA ASN A 413 -40.68 24.30 11.76
C ASN A 413 -42.03 24.89 11.40
N VAL A 414 -42.97 24.80 12.33
CA VAL A 414 -44.35 25.27 12.16
C VAL A 414 -44.68 26.20 13.31
N VAL A 415 -45.09 27.43 12.99
CA VAL A 415 -45.53 28.43 13.95
C VAL A 415 -46.93 28.87 13.58
N GLN A 416 -47.87 28.72 14.51
CA GLN A 416 -49.24 29.21 14.35
C GLN A 416 -49.35 30.57 15.04
N ASP A 417 -49.72 31.60 14.28
CA ASP A 417 -49.92 32.96 14.79
C ASP A 417 -51.15 33.59 14.14
N GLY A 418 -52.04 34.17 14.94
CA GLY A 418 -53.27 34.82 14.44
C GLY A 418 -54.21 33.95 13.59
N GLY A 419 -54.04 32.62 13.60
CA GLY A 419 -54.80 31.66 12.77
C GLY A 419 -54.07 31.20 11.50
N ASP A 420 -53.03 31.93 11.08
CA ASP A 420 -52.14 31.57 9.98
C ASP A 420 -51.11 30.54 10.47
N THR A 421 -50.67 29.67 9.57
CA THR A 421 -49.60 28.72 9.86
C THR A 421 -48.36 29.06 9.02
N ALA A 422 -47.34 29.63 9.67
CA ALA A 422 -46.05 29.89 9.06
C ALA A 422 -45.18 28.62 9.12
N VAL A 423 -44.67 28.20 7.97
CA VAL A 423 -43.88 26.98 7.81
C VAL A 423 -42.52 27.35 7.25
N SER A 424 -41.45 26.81 7.84
CA SER A 424 -40.09 26.95 7.31
C SER A 424 -39.34 25.62 7.36
N TRP A 425 -38.30 25.48 6.54
CA TRP A 425 -37.44 24.29 6.51
C TRP A 425 -36.00 24.64 6.12
N ILE A 426 -35.08 23.70 6.32
CA ILE A 426 -33.69 23.84 5.91
C ILE A 426 -33.46 23.03 4.62
N ARG A 427 -32.92 23.71 3.61
CA ARG A 427 -32.49 23.12 2.33
C ARG A 427 -31.31 22.19 2.55
N ARG A 428 -31.27 21.08 1.79
CA ARG A 428 -30.11 20.19 1.75
C ARG A 428 -29.60 20.10 0.32
N THR A 429 -28.27 20.06 0.16
CA THR A 429 -27.66 19.79 -1.15
C THR A 429 -27.04 18.41 -1.20
N ARG A 430 -26.92 17.88 -2.41
CA ARG A 430 -26.19 16.64 -2.74
C ARG A 430 -25.00 16.88 -3.67
N ILE A 431 -24.88 18.09 -4.21
CA ILE A 431 -23.81 18.47 -5.14
C ILE A 431 -22.91 19.45 -4.41
N ASP A 432 -21.64 19.09 -4.26
CA ASP A 432 -20.59 19.92 -3.67
C ASP A 432 -20.88 20.46 -2.25
N GLY A 433 -21.70 19.73 -1.47
CA GLY A 433 -22.05 20.11 -0.10
C GLY A 433 -20.96 19.89 0.96
N ASN A 434 -19.81 19.32 0.57
CA ASN A 434 -18.70 18.99 1.48
C ASN A 434 -17.67 20.14 1.63
N ALA A 435 -17.86 21.24 0.91
CA ALA A 435 -16.98 22.39 1.01
C ALA A 435 -17.22 23.12 2.34
N TRP A 436 -16.16 23.27 3.14
CA TRP A 436 -16.18 24.02 4.40
C TRP A 436 -15.98 25.53 4.19
N VAL A 437 -16.00 25.98 2.94
CA VAL A 437 -15.73 27.35 2.51
C VAL A 437 -16.99 27.88 1.82
N GLY A 438 -17.57 28.97 2.34
CA GLY A 438 -18.80 29.56 1.83
C GLY A 438 -19.75 30.01 2.95
N LEU A 439 -20.79 30.76 2.59
CA LEU A 439 -21.85 31.18 3.51
C LEU A 439 -23.01 30.16 3.59
N ASP A 440 -23.26 29.43 2.51
CA ASP A 440 -24.26 28.37 2.42
C ASP A 440 -23.81 27.33 1.37
N VAL A 441 -24.42 26.15 1.41
CA VAL A 441 -24.13 25.06 0.48
C VAL A 441 -24.69 25.35 -0.92
N PRO A 442 -24.05 24.87 -2.00
CA PRO A 442 -24.54 25.08 -3.37
C PRO A 442 -25.95 24.51 -3.58
N LEU A 443 -26.80 25.21 -4.34
CA LEU A 443 -28.17 24.74 -4.63
C LEU A 443 -28.18 23.41 -5.41
N GLY A 444 -27.28 23.24 -6.38
CA GLY A 444 -27.19 22.03 -7.20
C GLY A 444 -28.34 21.84 -8.20
N GLU A 445 -29.22 22.82 -8.36
CA GLU A 445 -30.36 22.84 -9.29
C GLU A 445 -30.40 24.15 -10.08
N ALA A 446 -31.13 24.16 -11.21
CA ALA A 446 -31.26 25.35 -12.07
C ALA A 446 -32.04 26.49 -11.38
N SER A 447 -33.01 26.14 -10.54
CA SER A 447 -33.80 27.08 -9.73
C SER A 447 -34.16 26.45 -8.38
N GLU A 448 -34.35 27.28 -7.35
CA GLU A 448 -34.77 26.82 -6.03
C GLU A 448 -36.30 26.69 -6.00
N GLN A 449 -36.78 25.45 -5.85
CA GLN A 449 -38.20 25.12 -5.86
C GLN A 449 -38.53 24.00 -4.85
N TYR A 450 -39.69 24.12 -4.22
CA TYR A 450 -40.22 23.12 -3.29
C TYR A 450 -41.69 22.83 -3.59
N LEU A 451 -42.07 21.56 -3.50
CA LEU A 451 -43.45 21.10 -3.58
C LEU A 451 -43.98 20.89 -2.16
N VAL A 452 -44.99 21.67 -1.78
CA VAL A 452 -45.66 21.60 -0.50
C VAL A 452 -47.02 20.95 -0.67
N ARG A 453 -47.31 19.94 0.15
CA ARG A 453 -48.60 19.25 0.21
C ARG A 453 -49.22 19.39 1.58
N VAL A 454 -50.54 19.61 1.59
CA VAL A 454 -51.38 19.51 2.79
C VAL A 454 -52.21 18.24 2.64
N ILE A 455 -52.15 17.39 3.65
CA ILE A 455 -52.80 16.07 3.64
C ILE A 455 -53.74 15.98 4.84
N VAL A 456 -54.99 15.62 4.59
CA VAL A 456 -56.02 15.38 5.61
C VAL A 456 -56.52 13.95 5.43
N GLU A 457 -56.45 13.14 6.49
CA GLU A 457 -56.89 11.73 6.47
C GLU A 457 -56.31 10.92 5.28
N GLY A 458 -55.06 11.21 4.90
CA GLY A 458 -54.36 10.55 3.79
C GLY A 458 -54.68 11.10 2.39
N ALA A 459 -55.62 12.02 2.24
CA ALA A 459 -55.94 12.69 0.99
C ALA A 459 -55.19 14.03 0.86
N ILE A 460 -54.58 14.28 -0.31
CA ILE A 460 -53.94 15.57 -0.61
C ILE A 460 -55.05 16.60 -0.87
N VAL A 461 -55.22 17.56 0.05
CA VAL A 461 -56.21 18.64 -0.08
C VAL A 461 -55.61 19.91 -0.72
N ARG A 462 -54.29 20.06 -0.65
CA ARG A 462 -53.57 21.13 -1.35
C ARG A 462 -52.21 20.65 -1.82
N GLU A 463 -51.82 21.10 -3.00
CA GLU A 463 -50.48 20.97 -3.54
C GLU A 463 -50.07 22.33 -4.15
N THR A 464 -48.91 22.85 -3.75
CA THR A 464 -48.40 24.13 -4.25
C THR A 464 -46.89 24.11 -4.40
N VAL A 465 -46.37 24.81 -5.41
CA VAL A 465 -44.94 25.04 -5.59
C VAL A 465 -44.55 26.37 -4.98
N VAL A 466 -43.43 26.41 -4.27
CA VAL A 466 -42.85 27.63 -3.68
C VAL A 466 -41.38 27.75 -4.04
N THR A 467 -40.86 28.98 -4.07
CA THR A 467 -39.49 29.30 -4.50
C THR A 467 -38.58 29.77 -3.36
N SER A 468 -39.00 29.56 -2.11
CA SER A 468 -38.25 29.89 -0.90
C SER A 468 -38.41 28.78 0.14
N THR A 469 -37.54 28.77 1.15
CA THR A 469 -37.59 27.83 2.28
C THR A 469 -38.69 28.12 3.31
N THR A 470 -39.65 28.94 2.93
CA THR A 470 -40.76 29.40 3.78
C THR A 470 -42.06 29.39 3.00
N TRP A 471 -43.15 29.06 3.68
CA TRP A 471 -44.50 29.12 3.14
C TRP A 471 -45.48 29.47 4.24
N THR A 472 -46.39 30.41 3.97
CA THR A 472 -47.46 30.78 4.90
C THR A 472 -48.77 30.19 4.42
N TYR A 473 -49.37 29.36 5.26
CA TYR A 473 -50.69 28.80 5.04
C TYR A 473 -51.75 29.67 5.72
N PHE A 474 -52.29 30.61 4.94
CA PHE A 474 -53.24 31.61 5.44
C PHE A 474 -54.54 30.97 5.95
N THR A 475 -55.08 31.54 7.04
CA THR A 475 -56.24 31.05 7.78
C THR A 475 -57.43 30.72 6.89
N GLY A 476 -57.74 31.59 5.91
CA GLY A 476 -58.89 31.40 5.02
C GLY A 476 -58.77 30.15 4.13
N LEU A 477 -57.56 29.89 3.60
CA LEU A 477 -57.28 28.70 2.80
C LEU A 477 -57.22 27.45 3.67
N ARG A 478 -56.56 27.57 4.84
CA ARG A 478 -56.46 26.48 5.81
C ARG A 478 -57.82 25.96 6.24
N SER A 479 -58.72 26.86 6.64
CA SER A 479 -60.08 26.48 7.04
C SER A 479 -60.88 25.88 5.89
N ALA A 480 -60.68 26.35 4.64
CA ALA A 480 -61.37 25.82 3.47
C ALA A 480 -60.91 24.39 3.11
N ASP A 481 -59.61 24.11 3.21
CA ASP A 481 -59.05 22.82 2.81
C ASP A 481 -59.13 21.76 3.93
N THR A 482 -58.96 22.16 5.19
CA THR A 482 -58.91 21.21 6.32
C THR A 482 -60.22 21.12 7.08
N GLY A 483 -61.13 22.09 6.94
CA GLY A 483 -62.38 22.13 7.72
C GLY A 483 -62.16 22.20 9.23
N GLY A 484 -60.96 22.60 9.69
CA GLY A 484 -60.58 22.57 11.11
C GLY A 484 -60.12 21.19 11.60
N ALA A 485 -59.83 20.24 10.71
CA ALA A 485 -59.20 18.98 11.06
C ALA A 485 -57.67 19.12 11.20
N ASN A 486 -57.06 18.24 11.98
CA ASN A 486 -55.61 18.06 12.00
C ASN A 486 -55.14 17.66 10.60
N TYR A 487 -53.97 18.14 10.20
CA TYR A 487 -53.43 17.93 8.86
C TYR A 487 -51.94 17.68 8.90
N GLN A 488 -51.43 16.98 7.90
CA GLN A 488 -50.01 16.77 7.71
C GLN A 488 -49.49 17.70 6.62
N LEU A 489 -48.41 18.41 6.93
CA LEU A 489 -47.64 19.19 5.96
C LEU A 489 -46.48 18.37 5.47
N ALA A 490 -46.35 18.23 4.15
CA ALA A 490 -45.25 17.51 3.53
C ALA A 490 -44.52 18.42 2.53
N VAL A 491 -43.20 18.48 2.60
CA VAL A 491 -42.35 19.33 1.75
C VAL A 491 -41.28 18.49 1.06
N ALA A 492 -41.10 18.67 -0.25
CA ALA A 492 -40.01 18.08 -1.04
C ALA A 492 -39.32 19.14 -1.89
N GLN A 493 -37.98 19.11 -1.96
CA GLN A 493 -37.24 19.91 -2.93
C GLN A 493 -37.43 19.35 -4.34
N VAL A 494 -37.57 20.21 -5.33
CA VAL A 494 -37.85 19.83 -6.73
C VAL A 494 -36.60 19.99 -7.58
N SER A 495 -36.33 19.00 -8.44
CA SER A 495 -35.34 19.09 -9.50
C SER A 495 -36.04 19.10 -10.85
N GLU A 496 -35.63 19.96 -11.77
CA GLU A 496 -36.10 19.92 -13.16
C GLU A 496 -35.70 18.60 -13.86
N LYS A 497 -34.60 17.97 -13.43
CA LYS A 497 -34.08 16.75 -14.04
C LYS A 497 -34.81 15.50 -13.56
N PHE A 498 -35.27 15.45 -12.31
CA PHE A 498 -35.84 14.24 -11.68
C PHE A 498 -37.30 14.41 -11.22
N GLY A 499 -37.73 15.64 -10.92
CA GLY A 499 -38.97 15.93 -10.21
C GLY A 499 -38.77 16.04 -8.69
N PRO A 500 -39.82 15.84 -7.88
CA PRO A 500 -39.75 16.00 -6.44
C PRO A 500 -38.86 14.93 -5.76
N GLY A 501 -38.08 15.39 -4.79
CA GLY A 501 -37.34 14.54 -3.86
C GLY A 501 -38.27 13.72 -2.94
N PRO A 502 -37.72 13.03 -1.93
CA PRO A 502 -38.55 12.47 -0.87
C PRO A 502 -39.18 13.60 -0.05
N PHE A 503 -40.42 13.41 0.36
CA PHE A 503 -41.12 14.36 1.22
C PHE A 503 -40.66 14.21 2.67
N ARG A 504 -40.47 15.34 3.34
CA ARG A 504 -40.43 15.41 4.80
C ARG A 504 -41.76 15.92 5.29
N SER A 505 -42.34 15.25 6.29
CA SER A 505 -43.66 15.59 6.81
C SER A 505 -43.62 16.00 8.29
N VAL A 506 -44.61 16.79 8.69
CA VAL A 506 -44.93 17.12 10.09
C VAL A 506 -46.45 17.18 10.26
N ASP A 507 -46.94 16.64 11.36
CA ASP A 507 -48.36 16.72 11.72
C ASP A 507 -48.63 18.04 12.45
N VAL A 508 -49.70 18.73 12.06
CA VAL A 508 -50.11 20.02 12.60
C VAL A 508 -51.51 19.91 13.17
N ALA A 509 -51.66 20.30 14.44
CA ALA A 509 -52.95 20.40 15.08
C ALA A 509 -53.75 21.59 14.52
N ALA A 510 -55.06 21.41 14.38
CA ALA A 510 -55.97 22.43 13.88
C ALA A 510 -56.00 23.70 14.74
#